data_AF-A0A316WF49-F1
#
_entry.id   AF-A0A316WF49-F1
#
_cell.length_a   1.000
_cell.length_b   1.000
_cell.length_c   1.000
_cell.angle_alpha   90.00
_cell.angle_beta   90.00
_cell.angle_gamma   90.00
#
_symmetry.space_group_name_H-M   'P 1'
#
loop_
_entity.id
_entity.type
_entity.pdbx_description
1 polymer ?
#
loop_
_entity_poly.entity_id
_entity_poly.type
_entity_poly.pdbx_seq_one_letter_code
_entity_poly.pdbx_strand_id
1 'polypeptide(L)'
;MNSHRERLKVLVAISDKLWEDYNSTTISEEEYLRKMFLVKKEINNGFINTMQELELFAKDLGYLVLNNPTKTFLSDNDKIIVNKN
;
A
#
# COMPACT_ATOMS: atom_id res chain seq x y z
N MET A 1 -2.06 -14.43 14.04
CA MET A 1 -1.32 -13.17 13.83
C MET A 1 -2.34 -12.07 13.64
N ASN A 2 -2.15 -10.91 14.27
CA ASN A 2 -3.22 -9.93 14.48
C ASN A 2 -3.51 -9.16 13.18
N SER A 3 -4.47 -9.66 12.40
CA SER A 3 -4.71 -9.32 10.99
C SER A 3 -4.85 -7.82 10.74
N HIS A 4 -5.37 -7.06 11.71
CA HIS A 4 -5.56 -5.62 11.59
C HIS A 4 -4.23 -4.84 11.48
N ARG A 5 -3.23 -5.21 12.28
CA ARG A 5 -1.92 -4.54 12.27
C ARG A 5 -1.20 -4.73 10.94
N GLU A 6 -1.29 -5.94 10.37
CA GLU A 6 -0.71 -6.24 9.06
C GLU A 6 -1.39 -5.43 7.95
N ARG A 7 -2.73 -5.32 7.96
CA ARG A 7 -3.46 -4.47 7.01
C ARG A 7 -3.00 -3.01 7.09
N LEU A 8 -2.86 -2.49 8.31
CA LEU A 8 -2.43 -1.12 8.52
C LEU A 8 -1.02 -0.87 7.98
N LYS A 9 -0.08 -1.81 8.18
CA LYS A 9 1.27 -1.72 7.59
C LYS A 9 1.23 -1.61 6.08
N VAL A 10 0.38 -2.39 5.42
CA VAL A 10 0.23 -2.35 3.95
C VAL A 10 -0.35 -1.02 3.49
N LEU A 11 -1.39 -0.50 4.16
CA LEU A 11 -1.95 0.81 3.83
C LEU A 11 -0.92 1.94 3.97
N VAL A 12 -0.08 1.90 5.00
CA VAL A 12 1.02 2.84 5.18
C VAL A 12 2.05 2.70 4.05
N ALA A 13 2.43 1.48 3.68
CA ALA A 13 3.35 1.25 2.56
C ALA A 13 2.80 1.77 1.23
N ILE A 14 1.49 1.65 0.97
CA ILE A 14 0.83 2.22 -0.21
C ILE A 14 0.90 3.75 -0.18
N SER A 15 0.66 4.37 0.99
CA SER A 15 0.78 5.83 1.18
C SER A 15 2.19 6.32 0.84
N ASP A 16 3.22 5.62 1.32
CA ASP A 16 4.62 5.97 1.03
C ASP A 16 4.94 5.81 -0.46
N LYS A 17 4.47 4.72 -1.10
CA LYS A 17 4.67 4.51 -2.54
C LYS A 17 3.98 5.59 -3.38
N LEU A 18 2.76 6.00 -3.02
CA LEU A 18 2.06 7.09 -3.69
C LEU A 18 2.85 8.40 -3.67
N TRP A 19 3.48 8.71 -2.54
CA TRP A 19 4.34 9.89 -2.42
C TRP A 19 5.59 9.78 -3.31
N GLU A 20 6.24 8.62 -3.34
CA GLU A 20 7.36 8.36 -4.26
C GLU A 20 6.96 8.49 -5.74
N ASP A 21 5.80 7.93 -6.11
CA ASP A 21 5.30 7.94 -7.48
C ASP A 21 4.95 9.35 -7.92
N TYR A 22 4.39 10.16 -7.02
CA TYR A 22 4.17 11.59 -7.26
C TYR A 22 5.49 12.35 -7.43
N ASN A 23 6.43 12.20 -6.51
CA ASN A 23 7.73 12.87 -6.58
C ASN A 23 8.57 12.46 -7.79
N SER A 24 8.41 11.23 -8.26
CA SER A 24 9.07 10.73 -9.49
C SER A 24 8.32 11.08 -10.76
N THR A 25 7.23 11.86 -10.69
CA THR A 25 6.36 12.24 -11.82
C THR A 25 5.71 11.05 -12.55
N THR A 26 5.62 9.90 -11.88
CA THR A 26 4.98 8.68 -12.39
C THR A 26 3.45 8.79 -12.41
N ILE A 27 2.88 9.59 -11.50
CA ILE A 27 1.45 9.95 -11.43
C ILE A 27 1.30 11.48 -11.36
N SER A 28 0.17 12.00 -11.80
CA SER A 28 -0.13 13.43 -11.67
C SER A 28 -0.47 13.82 -10.23
N GLU A 29 -0.42 15.13 -9.93
CA GLU A 29 -0.87 15.65 -8.63
C GLU A 29 -2.34 15.29 -8.35
N GLU A 30 -3.21 15.43 -9.35
CA GLU A 30 -4.63 15.05 -9.23
C GLU A 30 -4.80 13.57 -8.88
N GLU A 31 -4.05 12.70 -9.55
CA GLU A 31 -4.10 11.26 -9.31
C GLU A 31 -3.55 10.92 -7.92
N TYR A 32 -2.45 11.55 -7.50
CA TYR A 32 -1.89 11.42 -6.16
C TYR A 32 -2.91 11.83 -5.09
N LEU A 33 -3.50 13.02 -5.20
CA LEU A 33 -4.48 13.53 -4.23
C LEU A 33 -5.69 12.60 -4.12
N ARG A 34 -6.22 12.14 -5.26
CA ARG A 34 -7.36 11.21 -5.31
C ARG A 34 -7.02 9.88 -4.62
N LYS A 35 -5.90 9.26 -4.98
CA LYS A 35 -5.50 7.95 -4.44
C LYS A 35 -5.11 8.04 -2.96
N MET A 36 -4.36 9.07 -2.56
CA MET A 36 -3.97 9.30 -1.17
C MET A 36 -5.18 9.55 -0.27
N PHE A 37 -6.20 10.26 -0.76
CA PHE A 37 -7.45 10.45 -0.03
C PHE A 37 -8.12 9.10 0.29
N LEU A 38 -8.20 8.20 -0.69
CA LEU A 38 -8.76 6.85 -0.49
C LEU A 38 -7.98 6.06 0.55
N VAL A 39 -6.64 6.05 0.47
CA VAL A 39 -5.78 5.35 1.45
C VAL A 39 -5.97 5.91 2.85
N LYS A 40 -5.99 7.24 3.02
CA LYS A 40 -6.22 7.87 4.33
C LYS A 40 -7.61 7.56 4.89
N LYS A 41 -8.62 7.50 4.03
CA LYS A 41 -9.98 7.12 4.43
C LYS A 41 -9.99 5.70 5.01
N GLU A 42 -9.29 4.76 4.36
CA GLU A 42 -9.18 3.38 4.85
C GLU A 42 -8.38 3.26 6.15
N ILE A 43 -7.30 4.02 6.31
CA ILE A 43 -6.51 4.07 7.55
C ILE A 43 -7.36 4.55 8.73
N ASN A 44 -8.12 5.64 8.54
CA ASN A 44 -8.83 6.30 9.64
C ASN A 44 -10.15 5.63 9.99
N ASN A 45 -10.87 5.11 8.99
CA ASN A 45 -12.22 4.58 9.17
C ASN A 45 -12.28 3.05 9.15
N GLY A 46 -11.22 2.39 8.69
CA GLY A 46 -11.05 0.94 8.78
C GLY A 46 -12.09 0.11 8.03
N PHE A 47 -12.46 0.46 6.78
CA PHE A 47 -13.48 -0.29 6.04
C PHE A 47 -12.95 -1.64 5.53
N ILE A 48 -11.64 -1.76 5.27
CA ILE A 48 -11.00 -3.00 4.86
C ILE A 48 -10.81 -3.95 6.06
N ASN A 49 -11.59 -5.02 6.07
CA ASN A 49 -11.67 -6.01 7.14
C ASN A 49 -10.82 -7.25 6.88
N THR A 50 -10.53 -7.55 5.62
CA THR A 50 -9.76 -8.73 5.21
C THR A 50 -8.52 -8.36 4.39
N MET A 51 -7.58 -9.31 4.30
CA MET A 51 -6.39 -9.11 3.48
C MET A 51 -6.71 -9.19 1.99
N GLN A 52 -7.70 -9.99 1.59
CA GLN A 52 -8.16 -10.05 0.21
C GLN A 52 -8.80 -8.72 -0.24
N GLU A 53 -9.60 -8.08 0.61
CA GLU A 53 -10.14 -6.74 0.34
C GLU A 53 -9.01 -5.71 0.16
N LEU A 54 -7.95 -5.84 0.95
CA LEU A 54 -6.79 -4.96 0.85
C LEU A 54 -6.02 -5.15 -0.46
N GLU A 55 -5.86 -6.40 -0.90
CA GLU A 55 -5.22 -6.74 -2.17
C GLU A 55 -6.03 -6.18 -3.36
N LEU A 56 -7.36 -6.28 -3.32
CA LEU A 56 -8.24 -5.69 -4.33
C LEU A 56 -8.14 -4.17 -4.32
N PHE A 57 -8.19 -3.55 -3.15
CA PHE A 57 -8.04 -2.11 -2.98
C PHE A 57 -6.69 -1.60 -3.54
N ALA A 58 -5.59 -2.27 -3.21
CA ALA A 58 -4.27 -1.93 -3.74
C ALA A 58 -4.25 -2.04 -5.27
N LYS A 59 -4.85 -3.10 -5.82
CA LYS A 59 -4.93 -3.30 -7.28
C LYS A 59 -5.71 -2.19 -7.97
N ASP A 60 -6.81 -1.73 -7.39
CA ASP A 60 -7.60 -0.61 -7.90
C ASP A 60 -6.83 0.73 -7.89
N LEU A 61 -5.85 0.85 -6.98
CA LEU A 61 -4.91 1.98 -6.97
C LEU A 61 -3.75 1.82 -7.97
N GLY A 62 -3.62 0.66 -8.61
CA GLY A 62 -2.54 0.33 -9.54
C GLY A 62 -1.32 -0.32 -8.87
N TYR A 63 -1.52 -0.91 -7.70
CA TYR A 63 -0.48 -1.50 -6.86
C TYR A 63 -0.70 -2.99 -6.61
N LEU A 64 0.38 -3.74 -6.51
CA LEU A 64 0.33 -5.17 -6.20
C LEU A 64 0.95 -5.42 -4.82
N VAL A 65 0.22 -6.10 -3.94
CA VAL A 65 0.70 -6.49 -2.60
C VAL A 65 1.29 -7.89 -2.71
N LEU A 66 2.61 -8.00 -2.56
CA LEU A 66 3.31 -9.29 -2.57
C LEU A 66 3.50 -9.80 -1.13
N ASN A 67 2.82 -10.89 -0.78
CA ASN A 67 2.94 -11.57 0.52
C ASN A 67 4.08 -12.60 0.56
N ASN A 68 5.23 -12.31 -0.07
CA ASN A 68 6.38 -13.22 0.00
C ASN A 68 7.30 -12.82 1.17
N PRO A 69 7.63 -13.74 2.10
CA PRO A 69 8.73 -13.52 3.02
C PRO A 69 10.03 -13.64 2.22
N THR A 70 10.45 -12.57 1.56
CA THR A 70 11.80 -12.48 1.01
C THR A 70 12.76 -12.40 2.19
N LYS A 71 13.24 -13.57 2.64
CA LYS A 71 14.51 -13.71 3.36
C LYS A 71 15.61 -13.22 2.43
N THR A 72 15.82 -11.91 2.42
CA THR A 72 17.04 -11.32 1.87
C THR A 72 17.76 -10.69 3.04
N PHE A 73 18.85 -11.35 3.44
CA PHE A 73 19.84 -10.89 4.40
C PHE A 73 20.13 -9.39 4.16
N LEU A 74 19.94 -8.58 5.21
CA LEU A 74 20.22 -7.14 5.40
C LEU A 74 18.95 -6.34 5.74
N SER A 75 18.73 -6.17 7.05
CA SER A 75 17.74 -5.29 7.71
C SER A 75 16.33 -5.89 7.93
N ASP A 76 15.96 -6.00 9.21
CA ASP A 76 14.64 -6.39 9.75
C ASP A 76 13.52 -5.38 9.41
N ASN A 77 13.22 -5.17 8.14
CA ASN A 77 12.03 -4.43 7.72
C ASN A 77 11.36 -5.19 6.58
N ASP A 78 10.21 -5.79 6.87
CA ASP A 78 9.30 -6.39 5.87
C ASP A 78 9.04 -5.35 4.77
N LYS A 79 9.75 -5.44 3.64
CA LYS A 79 9.55 -4.56 2.49
C LYS A 79 8.39 -5.12 1.68
N ILE A 80 7.25 -4.45 1.79
CA ILE A 80 6.15 -4.62 0.85
C ILE A 80 6.62 -4.04 -0.48
N ILE A 81 6.89 -4.92 -1.45
CA ILE A 81 7.26 -4.52 -2.80
C ILE A 81 5.98 -4.26 -3.57
N VAL A 82 5.77 -2.99 -3.91
CA VAL A 82 4.68 -2.54 -4.76
C VAL A 82 5.24 -2.34 -6.17
N ASN A 83 4.81 -3.19 -7.12
CA ASN A 83 5.25 -3.13 -8.51
C ASN A 83 4.11 -2.62 -9.42
N LYS A 84 4.46 -1.82 -10.42
CA LYS A 84 3.55 -1.37 -11.48
C LYS A 84 3.54 -2.43 -12.60
N ASN A 85 2.37 -2.74 -13.16
CA ASN A 85 2.28 -3.52 -14.41
C ASN A 85 2.84 -2.73 -15.60
#